data_AF-A0A961K1F1-F1
#
_entry.id   AF-A0A961K1F1-F1
#
_cell.length_a   1.000
_cell.length_b   1.000
_cell.length_c   1.000
_cell.angle_alpha   90.00
_cell.angle_beta   90.00
_cell.angle_gamma   90.00
#
_symmetry.space_group_name_H-M   'P 1'
#
loop_
_entity.id
_entity.type
_entity.pdbx_description
1 polymer ?
#
loop_
_entity_poly.entity_id
_entity_poly.type
_entity_poly.pdbx_seq_one_letter_code
_entity_poly.pdbx_strand_id
1 'polypeptide(L)'
;MKALAALLSLLAAPALAQDFSEGSEAKAWNLQGEAPARFEARVTDMLCAVTGDCPADCGGGARQLGLERSADGVLVYPMKNGQPVFAGASVDLQPYCGEAVEVDGLLITNAENGARNVYMVQRIRRTDETDWTPATRWTEVWAEEHPDAAGAGPWFRNDPRVKAAIEKDGYLGLGPETDAAFIAEWF
;
A
#
# COMPACT_ATOMS: atom_id res chain seq x y z
N MET A 1 24.69 16.36 59.04
CA MET A 1 25.22 17.06 57.86
C MET A 1 24.84 16.27 56.62
N LYS A 2 23.96 16.87 55.79
CA LYS A 2 23.70 16.66 54.36
C LYS A 2 23.87 15.23 53.80
N ALA A 3 22.77 14.48 53.75
CA ALA A 3 22.62 13.33 52.87
C ALA A 3 22.58 13.82 51.41
N LEU A 4 23.50 13.31 50.60
CA LEU A 4 23.65 13.60 49.18
C LEU A 4 22.50 12.92 48.41
N ALA A 5 21.51 13.69 47.96
CA ALA A 5 20.55 13.22 46.97
C ALA A 5 21.21 13.27 45.59
N ALA A 6 21.68 12.14 45.10
CA ALA A 6 22.10 12.00 43.70
C ALA A 6 20.84 11.91 42.83
N LEU A 7 20.46 13.01 42.17
CA LEU A 7 19.50 12.99 41.08
C LEU A 7 20.10 12.17 39.93
N LEU A 8 19.56 10.98 39.65
CA LEU A 8 19.67 10.36 38.34
C LEU A 8 18.87 11.22 37.35
N SER A 9 19.56 12.13 36.67
CA SER A 9 19.06 12.71 35.43
C SER A 9 18.98 11.60 34.39
N LEU A 10 17.79 11.03 34.20
CA LEU A 10 17.43 10.27 33.02
C LEU A 10 17.70 11.17 31.81
N LEU A 11 18.80 10.90 31.11
CA LEU A 11 19.03 11.42 29.77
C LEU A 11 17.89 10.87 28.91
N ALA A 12 16.85 11.69 28.70
CA ALA A 12 15.93 11.48 27.60
C ALA A 12 16.76 11.62 26.32
N ALA A 13 17.31 10.49 25.85
CA ALA A 13 17.86 10.43 24.51
C ALA A 13 16.74 10.90 23.58
N PRO A 14 17.00 11.86 22.66
CA PRO A 14 16.01 12.17 21.64
C PRO A 14 15.67 10.83 20.98
N ALA A 15 14.38 10.51 20.87
CA ALA A 15 13.94 9.39 20.07
C ALA A 15 14.52 9.63 18.67
N LEU A 16 15.62 8.94 18.35
CA LEU A 16 16.18 8.95 17.02
C LEU A 16 15.04 8.48 16.12
N ALA A 17 14.74 9.25 15.08
CA ALA A 17 13.80 8.80 14.07
C ALA A 17 14.25 7.39 13.64
N GLN A 18 13.39 6.41 13.85
CA GLN A 18 13.74 5.02 13.62
C GLN A 18 14.08 4.84 12.13
N ASP A 19 15.27 4.32 11.86
CA ASP A 19 15.70 4.01 10.50
C ASP A 19 15.04 2.69 10.08
N PHE A 20 14.03 2.78 9.21
CA PHE A 20 13.36 1.60 8.68
C PHE A 20 14.12 0.98 7.50
N SER A 21 15.21 1.57 7.02
CA SER A 21 15.97 1.02 5.89
C SER A 21 16.84 -0.19 6.27
N GLU A 22 17.14 -0.36 7.57
CA GLU A 22 18.01 -1.44 8.04
C GLU A 22 17.42 -2.82 7.72
N GLY A 23 18.20 -3.65 7.01
CA GLY A 23 17.79 -5.00 6.64
C GLY A 23 16.64 -5.09 5.62
N SER A 24 16.24 -3.96 5.03
CA SER A 24 15.35 -3.94 3.86
C SER A 24 16.10 -4.46 2.63
N GLU A 25 15.45 -5.30 1.85
CA GLU A 25 15.97 -5.79 0.58
C GLU A 25 15.15 -5.22 -0.59
N ALA A 26 14.31 -4.20 -0.35
CA ALA A 26 13.36 -3.67 -1.32
C ALA A 26 14.07 -3.17 -2.58
N LYS A 27 13.53 -3.53 -3.75
CA LYS A 27 14.07 -3.09 -5.03
C LYS A 27 13.58 -1.68 -5.34
N ALA A 28 14.51 -0.76 -5.59
CA ALA A 28 14.21 0.61 -6.03
C ALA A 28 13.42 0.62 -7.36
N TRP A 29 12.49 1.57 -7.48
CA TRP A 29 11.70 1.82 -8.70
C TRP A 29 11.98 3.19 -9.32
N ASN A 30 12.92 3.94 -8.74
CA ASN A 30 13.28 5.30 -9.10
C ASN A 30 12.11 6.29 -8.97
N LEU A 31 11.23 6.07 -7.99
CA LEU A 31 10.18 7.01 -7.63
C LEU A 31 10.78 8.17 -6.82
N GLN A 32 10.25 9.38 -7.04
CA GLN A 32 10.66 10.54 -6.25
C GLN A 32 10.31 10.33 -4.77
N GLY A 33 11.32 10.45 -3.90
CA GLY A 33 11.12 10.34 -2.45
C GLY A 33 10.98 8.92 -1.92
N GLU A 34 11.34 7.91 -2.72
CA GLU A 34 11.39 6.52 -2.24
C GLU A 34 12.59 6.26 -1.33
N ALA A 35 12.35 5.52 -0.25
CA ALA A 35 13.37 4.94 0.60
C ALA A 35 12.99 3.48 0.90
N PRO A 36 13.96 2.55 0.91
CA PRO A 36 13.70 1.20 1.40
C PRO A 36 13.24 1.26 2.86
N ALA A 37 12.21 0.50 3.18
CA ALA A 37 11.69 0.42 4.53
C ALA A 37 11.18 -0.99 4.83
N ARG A 38 11.59 -1.50 5.99
CA ARG A 38 11.20 -2.76 6.56
C ARG A 38 10.73 -2.53 7.99
N PHE A 39 9.56 -3.06 8.32
CA PHE A 39 8.99 -2.89 9.66
C PHE A 39 7.92 -3.94 9.95
N GLU A 40 7.69 -4.17 11.24
CA GLU A 40 6.51 -4.89 11.73
C GLU A 40 5.29 -3.97 11.77
N ALA A 41 4.13 -4.51 11.42
CA ALA A 41 2.86 -3.81 11.46
C ALA A 41 1.70 -4.78 11.68
N ARG A 42 0.60 -4.27 12.20
CA ARG A 42 -0.70 -4.94 12.14
C ARG A 42 -1.40 -4.58 10.84
N VAL A 43 -1.89 -5.58 10.12
CA VAL A 43 -2.77 -5.32 8.95
C VAL A 43 -4.16 -4.94 9.44
N THR A 44 -4.70 -3.84 8.93
CA THR A 44 -6.00 -3.33 9.33
C THR A 44 -6.76 -2.73 8.15
N ASP A 45 -8.08 -2.58 8.28
CA ASP A 45 -8.85 -1.71 7.40
C ASP A 45 -8.58 -0.24 7.77
N MET A 46 -8.30 0.60 6.78
CA MET A 46 -8.03 2.03 6.98
C MET A 46 -9.21 2.75 7.64
N LEU A 47 -10.46 2.37 7.32
CA LEU A 47 -11.63 3.00 7.93
C LEU A 47 -11.80 2.57 9.38
N CYS A 48 -11.64 1.28 9.70
CA CYS A 48 -11.56 0.81 11.08
C CYS A 48 -10.52 1.58 11.90
N ALA A 49 -9.30 1.77 11.39
CA ALA A 49 -8.23 2.47 12.10
C ALA A 49 -8.55 3.96 12.38
N VAL A 50 -9.29 4.62 11.49
CA VAL A 50 -9.57 6.07 11.60
C VAL A 50 -10.90 6.36 12.30
N THR A 51 -11.93 5.53 12.10
CA THR A 51 -13.30 5.82 12.54
C THR A 51 -13.85 4.80 13.54
N GLY A 52 -13.19 3.65 13.72
CA GLY A 52 -13.70 2.52 14.51
C GLY A 52 -14.78 1.69 13.83
N ASP A 53 -15.09 1.94 12.54
CA ASP A 53 -15.96 1.07 11.75
C ASP A 53 -15.18 -0.18 11.31
N CYS A 54 -15.24 -1.23 12.13
CA CYS A 54 -14.42 -2.43 11.98
C CYS A 54 -15.27 -3.64 11.58
N PRO A 55 -15.60 -3.79 10.28
CA PRO A 55 -16.26 -5.00 9.79
C PRO A 55 -15.36 -6.22 10.00
N ALA A 56 -15.97 -7.40 10.13
CA ALA A 56 -15.24 -8.67 10.17
C ALA A 56 -14.40 -8.85 8.90
N ASP A 57 -13.27 -9.58 9.02
CA ASP A 57 -12.35 -9.86 7.91
C ASP A 57 -11.92 -8.59 7.13
N CYS A 58 -11.79 -7.46 7.82
CA CYS A 58 -11.45 -6.18 7.22
C CYS A 58 -12.37 -5.82 6.03
N GLY A 59 -13.62 -6.30 6.05
CA GLY A 59 -14.59 -6.10 4.96
C GLY A 59 -14.44 -7.04 3.76
N GLY A 60 -13.73 -8.16 3.89
CA GLY A 60 -13.74 -9.26 2.92
C GLY A 60 -13.34 -8.88 1.50
N GLY A 61 -12.30 -8.04 1.35
CA GLY A 61 -11.83 -7.55 0.05
C GLY A 61 -12.50 -6.27 -0.46
N ALA A 62 -13.54 -5.77 0.21
CA ALA A 62 -14.23 -4.54 -0.20
C ALA A 62 -13.64 -3.25 0.39
N ARG A 63 -12.64 -3.35 1.28
CA ARG A 63 -12.02 -2.21 1.95
C ARG A 63 -10.59 -1.97 1.49
N GLN A 64 -10.14 -0.74 1.72
CA GLN A 64 -8.74 -0.39 1.58
C GLN A 64 -7.99 -0.81 2.86
N LEU A 65 -7.00 -1.69 2.71
CA LEU A 65 -6.18 -2.13 3.84
C LEU A 65 -4.99 -1.18 4.07
N GLY A 66 -4.55 -1.16 5.31
CA GLY A 66 -3.47 -0.35 5.87
C GLY A 66 -2.56 -1.18 6.76
N LEU A 67 -1.45 -0.56 7.14
CA LEU A 67 -0.43 -1.14 8.01
C LEU A 67 -0.27 -0.21 9.22
N GLU A 68 -0.73 -0.63 10.39
CA GLU A 68 -0.47 0.08 11.65
C GLU A 68 0.89 -0.36 12.16
N ARG A 69 1.91 0.48 11.97
CA ARG A 69 3.30 0.14 12.26
C ARG A 69 3.53 -0.04 13.76
N SER A 70 4.09 -1.18 14.15
CA SER A 70 4.25 -1.58 15.55
C SER A 70 5.18 -0.65 16.34
N ALA A 71 6.14 -0.01 15.67
CA ALA A 71 7.14 0.84 16.30
C ALA A 71 6.57 2.15 16.89
N ASP A 72 5.57 2.74 16.23
CA ASP A 72 5.11 4.10 16.53
C ASP A 72 3.60 4.30 16.36
N GLY A 73 2.85 3.25 16.03
CA GLY A 73 1.39 3.31 15.82
C GLY A 73 0.98 4.12 14.59
N VAL A 74 1.92 4.46 13.70
CA VAL A 74 1.62 5.23 12.51
C VAL A 74 0.88 4.34 11.51
N LEU A 75 -0.27 4.82 11.04
CA LEU A 75 -0.99 4.22 9.94
C LEU A 75 -0.28 4.52 8.61
N VAL A 76 0.27 3.48 8.01
CA VAL A 76 0.94 3.49 6.71
C VAL A 76 -0.05 3.01 5.65
N TYR A 77 -0.12 3.73 4.53
CA TYR A 77 -1.00 3.46 3.41
C TYR A 77 -0.26 2.70 2.29
N PRO A 78 -0.43 1.37 2.18
CA PRO A 78 0.17 0.56 1.13
C PRO A 78 -0.63 0.73 -0.18
N MET A 79 -0.33 1.80 -0.91
CA MET A 79 -1.05 2.16 -2.13
C MET A 79 -0.73 1.23 -3.30
N LYS A 80 0.42 0.54 -3.26
CA LYS A 80 0.94 -0.24 -4.37
C LYS A 80 1.60 -1.54 -3.93
N ASN A 81 1.44 -2.59 -4.73
CA ASN A 81 2.15 -3.86 -4.56
C ASN A 81 3.40 -3.95 -5.47
N GLY A 82 4.11 -5.08 -5.41
CA GLY A 82 5.34 -5.31 -6.16
C GLY A 82 5.18 -5.51 -7.67
N GLN A 83 3.95 -5.46 -8.22
CA GLN A 83 3.73 -5.68 -9.65
C GLN A 83 3.79 -4.39 -10.47
N PRO A 84 4.42 -4.40 -11.66
CA PRO A 84 4.52 -3.23 -12.54
C PRO A 84 3.23 -2.92 -13.32
N VAL A 85 2.06 -3.31 -12.80
CA VAL A 85 0.76 -3.29 -13.51
C VAL A 85 -0.28 -2.36 -12.86
N PHE A 86 0.19 -1.33 -12.14
CA PHE A 86 -0.69 -0.37 -11.42
C PHE A 86 -1.68 -1.03 -10.44
N ALA A 87 -1.29 -2.15 -9.85
CA ALA A 87 -2.07 -2.85 -8.83
C ALA A 87 -1.83 -2.29 -7.42
N GLY A 88 -2.90 -2.22 -6.63
CA GLY A 88 -2.87 -1.88 -5.21
C GLY A 88 -2.52 -3.08 -4.33
N ALA A 89 -2.19 -2.82 -3.06
CA ALA A 89 -1.71 -3.85 -2.14
C ALA A 89 -2.80 -4.58 -1.33
N SER A 90 -4.05 -4.12 -1.34
CA SER A 90 -5.09 -4.68 -0.47
C SER A 90 -5.31 -6.18 -0.71
N VAL A 91 -5.24 -6.63 -1.96
CA VAL A 91 -5.38 -8.06 -2.32
C VAL A 91 -4.26 -8.89 -1.71
N ASP A 92 -3.03 -8.37 -1.69
CA ASP A 92 -1.87 -9.05 -1.10
C ASP A 92 -1.95 -9.07 0.44
N LEU A 93 -2.56 -8.06 1.05
CA LEU A 93 -2.68 -7.91 2.50
C LEU A 93 -3.91 -8.63 3.10
N GLN A 94 -4.97 -8.84 2.32
CA GLN A 94 -6.23 -9.44 2.78
C GLN A 94 -6.05 -10.76 3.57
N PRO A 95 -5.16 -11.70 3.16
CA PRO A 95 -4.94 -12.96 3.91
C PRO A 95 -4.37 -12.78 5.32
N TYR A 96 -3.90 -11.57 5.65
CA TYR A 96 -3.28 -11.23 6.92
C TYR A 96 -4.15 -10.28 7.74
N CYS A 97 -5.41 -10.06 7.36
CA CYS A 97 -6.31 -9.12 8.05
C CYS A 97 -6.29 -9.33 9.58
N GLY A 98 -5.93 -8.28 10.31
CA GLY A 98 -5.88 -8.26 11.77
C GLY A 98 -4.64 -8.91 12.39
N GLU A 99 -3.81 -9.58 11.59
CA GLU A 99 -2.57 -10.25 12.01
C GLU A 99 -1.39 -9.26 12.09
N ALA A 100 -0.39 -9.65 12.88
CA ALA A 100 0.92 -9.01 12.87
C ALA A 100 1.78 -9.61 11.76
N VAL A 101 2.35 -8.73 10.95
CA VAL A 101 3.23 -9.09 9.83
C VAL A 101 4.49 -8.25 9.88
N GLU A 102 5.53 -8.76 9.25
CA GLU A 102 6.64 -7.94 8.79
C GLU A 102 6.48 -7.66 7.30
N VAL A 103 6.71 -6.41 6.90
CA VAL A 103 6.67 -5.99 5.51
C VAL A 103 8.01 -5.40 5.08
N ASP A 104 8.32 -5.56 3.79
CA ASP A 104 9.50 -4.96 3.16
C ASP A 104 9.13 -4.37 1.80
N GLY A 105 9.62 -3.16 1.52
CA GLY A 105 9.11 -2.33 0.44
C GLY A 105 9.70 -0.92 0.41
N LEU A 106 9.02 -0.01 -0.30
CA LEU A 106 9.47 1.38 -0.45
C LEU A 106 8.51 2.32 0.25
N LEU A 107 9.00 3.06 1.24
CA LEU A 107 8.30 4.18 1.85
C LEU A 107 8.52 5.44 1.01
N ILE A 108 7.42 6.11 0.65
CA ILE A 108 7.42 7.30 -0.17
C ILE A 108 7.14 8.51 0.73
N THR A 109 8.09 9.44 0.75
CA THR A 109 7.95 10.75 1.39
C THR A 109 8.20 11.83 0.35
N ASN A 110 7.21 12.70 0.13
CA ASN A 110 7.31 13.79 -0.83
C ASN A 110 6.54 15.00 -0.31
N ALA A 111 7.26 16.09 -0.02
CA ALA A 111 6.66 17.31 0.52
C ALA A 111 5.82 18.06 -0.51
N GLU A 112 6.11 17.95 -1.82
CA GLU A 112 5.42 18.67 -2.88
C GLU A 112 3.97 18.21 -3.04
N ASN A 113 3.72 16.91 -2.86
CA ASN A 113 2.37 16.32 -2.93
C ASN A 113 1.82 15.89 -1.56
N GLY A 114 2.56 16.13 -0.47
CA GLY A 114 2.16 15.81 0.90
C GLY A 114 2.25 14.33 1.29
N ALA A 115 2.88 13.47 0.49
CA ALA A 115 3.09 12.07 0.84
C ALA A 115 4.03 11.94 2.06
N ARG A 116 3.60 11.21 3.10
CA ARG A 116 4.36 10.99 4.33
C ARG A 116 4.45 9.52 4.74
N ASN A 117 3.33 8.81 4.64
CA ASN A 117 3.22 7.40 5.03
C ASN A 117 2.65 6.57 3.88
N VAL A 118 3.08 6.85 2.65
CA VAL A 118 2.66 6.10 1.46
C VAL A 118 3.68 5.01 1.22
N TYR A 119 3.23 3.79 0.95
CA TYR A 119 4.11 2.62 0.89
C TYR A 119 3.82 1.76 -0.33
N MET A 120 4.89 1.21 -0.91
CA MET A 120 4.82 0.16 -1.89
C MET A 120 5.35 -1.13 -1.27
N VAL A 121 4.45 -2.03 -0.89
CA VAL A 121 4.82 -3.32 -0.33
C VAL A 121 5.35 -4.24 -1.43
N GLN A 122 6.48 -4.88 -1.20
CA GLN A 122 7.07 -5.86 -2.12
C GLN A 122 7.02 -7.27 -1.55
N ARG A 123 7.16 -7.40 -0.23
CA ARG A 123 7.16 -8.68 0.48
C ARG A 123 6.44 -8.56 1.83
N ILE A 124 5.80 -9.65 2.22
CA ILE A 124 5.05 -9.80 3.46
C ILE A 124 5.41 -11.16 4.07
N ARG A 125 5.57 -11.24 5.39
CA ARG A 125 5.62 -12.50 6.13
C ARG A 125 4.93 -12.34 7.46
N ARG A 126 4.40 -13.42 8.04
CA ARG A 126 3.99 -13.37 9.45
C ARG A 126 5.22 -13.23 10.34
N THR A 127 5.05 -12.64 11.51
CA THR A 127 6.18 -12.41 12.43
C THR A 127 6.82 -13.70 12.96
N ASP A 128 6.12 -14.83 12.89
CA ASP A 128 6.60 -16.16 13.26
C ASP A 128 7.15 -16.98 12.07
N GLU A 129 7.09 -16.43 10.85
CA GLU A 129 7.59 -17.06 9.63
C GLU A 129 8.99 -16.53 9.27
N THR A 130 9.82 -17.39 8.68
CA THR A 130 11.11 -16.97 8.12
C THR A 130 11.00 -16.54 6.67
N ASP A 131 10.09 -17.16 5.93
CA ASP A 131 10.01 -17.05 4.48
C ASP A 131 9.14 -15.88 4.05
N TRP A 132 9.57 -15.18 3.00
CA TRP A 132 8.86 -14.03 2.47
C TRP A 132 7.87 -14.43 1.37
N THR A 133 6.65 -13.91 1.45
CA THR A 133 5.67 -13.97 0.37
C THR A 133 5.78 -12.71 -0.48
N PRO A 134 5.93 -12.82 -1.82
CA PRO A 134 5.91 -11.64 -2.68
C PRO A 134 4.51 -11.03 -2.74
N ALA A 135 4.42 -9.71 -2.64
CA ALA A 135 3.17 -8.96 -2.80
C ALA A 135 2.87 -8.78 -4.30
N THR A 136 2.49 -9.86 -4.97
CA THR A 136 2.28 -9.89 -6.42
C THR A 136 1.05 -10.66 -6.90
N ARG A 137 0.07 -10.89 -6.02
CA ARG A 137 -1.08 -11.78 -6.30
C ARG A 137 -2.22 -11.11 -7.05
N TRP A 138 -2.21 -9.79 -7.16
CA TRP A 138 -3.35 -9.02 -7.67
C TRP A 138 -3.82 -9.49 -9.05
N THR A 139 -2.91 -9.71 -10.01
CA THR A 139 -3.30 -10.14 -11.37
C THR A 139 -3.90 -11.53 -11.41
N GLU A 140 -3.44 -12.44 -10.55
CA GLU A 140 -3.98 -13.80 -10.45
C GLU A 140 -5.42 -13.75 -9.93
N VAL A 141 -5.62 -13.02 -8.83
CA VAL A 141 -6.95 -12.82 -8.22
C VAL A 141 -7.91 -12.11 -9.20
N TRP A 142 -7.45 -11.08 -9.89
CA TRP A 142 -8.24 -10.40 -10.92
C TRP A 142 -8.68 -11.35 -12.03
N ALA A 143 -7.80 -12.25 -12.47
CA ALA A 143 -8.13 -13.22 -13.52
C ALA A 143 -9.13 -14.28 -13.02
N GLU A 144 -9.02 -14.70 -11.75
CA GLU A 144 -9.98 -15.61 -11.11
C GLU A 144 -11.38 -14.98 -10.96
N GLU A 145 -11.44 -13.69 -10.63
CA GLU A 145 -12.70 -12.93 -10.51
C GLU A 145 -13.32 -12.59 -11.86
N HIS A 146 -12.54 -12.61 -12.94
CA HIS A 146 -12.96 -12.22 -14.28
C HIS A 146 -12.54 -13.24 -15.35
N PRO A 147 -13.03 -14.50 -15.28
CA PRO A 147 -12.64 -15.57 -16.20
C PRO A 147 -13.01 -15.25 -17.67
N ASP A 148 -14.06 -14.48 -17.88
CA ASP A 148 -14.53 -14.06 -19.21
C ASP A 148 -13.80 -12.82 -19.76
N ALA A 149 -12.90 -12.20 -18.97
CA ALA A 149 -12.13 -11.02 -19.35
C ALA A 149 -10.73 -11.36 -19.90
N ALA A 150 -10.48 -12.62 -20.29
CA ALA A 150 -9.23 -13.00 -20.93
C ALA A 150 -9.04 -12.24 -22.26
N GLY A 151 -7.83 -11.72 -22.50
CA GLY A 151 -7.54 -10.96 -23.71
C GLY A 151 -6.08 -10.50 -23.80
N ALA A 152 -5.73 -9.91 -24.95
CA ALA A 152 -4.39 -9.39 -25.18
C ALA A 152 -4.15 -8.08 -24.42
N GLY A 153 -2.90 -7.86 -23.99
CA GLY A 153 -2.45 -6.62 -23.36
C GLY A 153 -2.67 -6.57 -21.83
N PRO A 154 -2.50 -5.39 -21.22
CA PRO A 154 -2.67 -5.19 -19.78
C PRO A 154 -4.09 -5.50 -19.30
N TRP A 155 -4.23 -5.95 -18.06
CA TRP A 155 -5.51 -6.33 -17.44
C TRP A 155 -6.62 -5.27 -17.61
N PHE A 156 -6.28 -4.00 -17.41
CA PHE A 156 -7.25 -2.90 -17.42
C PHE A 156 -7.89 -2.68 -18.79
N ARG A 157 -7.28 -3.16 -19.89
CA ARG A 157 -7.90 -3.11 -21.21
C ARG A 157 -9.05 -4.10 -21.35
N ASN A 158 -9.04 -5.16 -20.55
CA ASN A 158 -10.04 -6.21 -20.59
C ASN A 158 -11.03 -6.15 -19.43
N ASP A 159 -10.69 -5.42 -18.36
CA ASP A 159 -11.52 -5.24 -17.17
C ASP A 159 -12.91 -4.67 -17.51
N PRO A 160 -14.00 -5.34 -17.07
CA PRO A 160 -15.36 -4.91 -17.40
C PRO A 160 -15.73 -3.57 -16.78
N ARG A 161 -15.16 -3.21 -15.62
CA ARG A 161 -15.42 -1.92 -14.95
C ARG A 161 -14.77 -0.78 -15.73
N VAL A 162 -13.55 -0.99 -16.20
CA VAL A 162 -12.84 0.00 -17.04
C VAL A 162 -13.57 0.19 -18.37
N LYS A 163 -13.98 -0.91 -19.03
CA LYS A 163 -14.78 -0.83 -20.26
C LYS A 163 -16.10 -0.08 -20.05
N ALA A 164 -16.82 -0.39 -18.96
CA ALA A 164 -18.06 0.31 -18.62
C ALA A 164 -17.84 1.81 -18.35
N ALA A 165 -16.73 2.17 -17.69
CA ALA A 165 -16.39 3.58 -17.47
C ALA A 165 -16.10 4.31 -18.78
N ILE A 166 -15.36 3.69 -19.70
CA ILE A 166 -15.06 4.26 -21.03
C ILE A 166 -16.34 4.37 -21.88
N GLU A 167 -17.21 3.35 -21.86
CA GLU A 167 -18.48 3.40 -22.59
C GLU A 167 -19.36 4.57 -22.11
N LYS A 168 -19.38 4.80 -20.80
CA LYS A 168 -20.19 5.85 -20.18
C LYS A 168 -19.59 7.24 -20.38
N ASP A 169 -18.31 7.40 -20.05
CA ASP A 169 -17.67 8.71 -19.85
C ASP A 169 -16.58 9.01 -20.89
N GLY A 170 -16.33 8.11 -21.84
CA GLY A 170 -15.21 8.20 -22.79
C GLY A 170 -13.84 7.91 -22.15
N TYR A 171 -12.82 7.75 -23.00
CA TYR A 171 -11.41 7.65 -22.64
C TYR A 171 -10.90 8.87 -21.87
N LEU A 172 -11.39 10.08 -22.18
CA LEU A 172 -11.01 11.30 -21.49
C LEU A 172 -11.81 11.55 -20.20
N GLY A 173 -12.88 10.78 -19.95
CA GLY A 173 -13.83 11.06 -18.87
C GLY A 173 -14.71 12.30 -19.11
N LEU A 174 -14.76 12.79 -20.35
CA LEU A 174 -15.49 14.01 -20.77
C LEU A 174 -16.63 13.71 -21.77
N GLY A 175 -16.98 12.45 -21.93
CA GLY A 175 -18.02 11.95 -22.82
C GLY A 175 -17.52 11.52 -24.22
N PRO A 176 -18.22 10.59 -24.90
CA PRO A 176 -17.81 10.06 -26.20
C PRO A 176 -17.70 11.10 -27.32
N GLU A 177 -18.50 12.18 -27.26
CA GLU A 177 -18.44 13.26 -28.26
C GLU A 177 -17.12 14.03 -28.18
N THR A 178 -16.66 14.31 -26.95
CA THR A 178 -15.37 14.98 -26.71
C THR A 178 -14.21 14.11 -27.18
N ASP A 179 -14.28 12.81 -26.90
CA ASP A 179 -13.30 11.85 -27.40
C ASP A 179 -13.24 11.82 -28.92
N ALA A 180 -14.40 11.78 -29.60
CA ALA A 180 -14.46 11.75 -31.06
C ALA A 180 -13.84 13.00 -31.68
N ALA A 181 -14.12 14.18 -31.10
CA ALA A 181 -13.50 15.43 -31.53
C ALA A 181 -11.99 15.44 -31.30
N PHE A 182 -11.53 14.99 -30.12
CA PHE A 182 -10.11 14.88 -29.79
C PHE A 182 -9.38 13.92 -30.74
N ILE A 183 -9.95 12.75 -31.02
CA ILE A 183 -9.36 11.78 -31.94
C ILE A 183 -9.23 12.37 -33.34
N ALA A 184 -10.27 13.02 -33.86
CA ALA A 184 -10.26 13.60 -35.20
C ALA A 184 -9.25 14.76 -35.38
N GLU A 185 -8.91 15.47 -34.29
CA GLU A 185 -7.94 16.56 -34.32
C GLU A 185 -6.49 16.06 -34.17
N TRP A 186 -6.26 15.04 -33.35
CA TRP A 186 -4.92 14.65 -32.90
C TRP A 186 -4.36 13.36 -33.50
N PHE A 187 -5.19 12.55 -34.18
CA PHE A 187 -4.81 11.24 -34.74
C PHE A 187 -5.35 11.03 -36.16
#